data_AF-A0A6G4X2V3-F1
#
_entry.id   AF-A0A6G4X2V3-F1
#
_cell.length_a   1.000
_cell.length_b   1.000
_cell.length_c   1.000
_cell.angle_alpha   90.00
_cell.angle_beta   90.00
_cell.angle_gamma   90.00
#
_symmetry.space_group_name_H-M   'P 1'
#
loop_
_entity.id
_entity.type
_entity.pdbx_description
1 polymer ?
#
loop_
_entity_poly.entity_id
_entity_poly.type
_entity_poly.pdbx_seq_one_letter_code
_entity_poly.pdbx_strand_id
1 'polypeptide(L)' 'MSTWPHKTIPELTDTELAAAIEEHEGDPDPVTRQIVDGCIREWERRHDLPAT' A
#
# COMPACT_ATOMS: atom_id res chain seq x y z
N MET A 1 8.18 -10.76 -15.07
CA MET A 1 7.11 -10.27 -14.20
C MET A 1 7.80 -9.74 -12.95
N SER A 2 7.88 -8.43 -12.80
CA SER A 2 8.36 -7.84 -11.55
C SER A 2 7.25 -8.03 -10.53
N THR A 3 7.45 -8.93 -9.56
CA THR A 3 6.52 -9.20 -8.46
C THR A 3 6.52 -8.00 -7.55
N TRP A 4 5.72 -7.01 -7.90
CA TRP A 4 5.39 -5.91 -7.00
C TRP A 4 4.45 -6.43 -5.90
N PRO A 5 4.66 -5.99 -4.64
CA PRO A 5 5.79 -5.20 -4.15
C PRO A 5 7.05 -6.07 -3.95
N HIS A 6 8.22 -5.48 -4.15
CA HIS A 6 9.53 -6.17 -3.99
C HIS A 6 9.90 -6.47 -2.52
N LYS A 7 9.09 -5.99 -1.57
CA LYS A 7 9.24 -6.13 -0.12
C LYS A 7 7.85 -6.26 0.51
N THR A 8 7.77 -6.72 1.76
CA THR A 8 6.47 -6.82 2.44
C THR A 8 5.96 -5.43 2.85
N ILE A 9 4.64 -5.27 2.92
CA ILE A 9 3.98 -3.99 3.29
C ILE A 9 4.52 -3.38 4.60
N PRO A 10 4.76 -4.15 5.69
CA PRO A 10 5.31 -3.59 6.92
C PRO A 10 6.75 -3.06 6.77
N GLU A 11 7.48 -3.48 5.75
CA GLU A 11 8.86 -3.03 5.47
C GLU A 11 8.90 -1.76 4.61
N LEU A 12 7.77 -1.33 4.04
CA LEU A 12 7.68 -0.07 3.32
C LEU A 12 7.78 1.09 4.31
N THR A 13 8.55 2.11 3.95
CA THR A 13 8.57 3.41 4.65
C THR A 13 7.28 4.18 4.39
N ASP A 14 6.99 5.22 5.19
CA ASP A 14 5.76 6.01 5.00
C ASP A 14 5.72 6.68 3.62
N THR A 15 6.88 7.11 3.10
CA THR A 15 7.01 7.63 1.73
C THR A 15 6.74 6.55 0.68
N GLU A 16 7.25 5.33 0.87
CA GLU A 16 6.98 4.21 -0.04
C GLU A 16 5.52 3.77 0.01
N LEU A 17 4.89 3.79 1.19
CA LEU A 17 3.45 3.53 1.36
C LEU A 17 2.62 4.58 0.61
N ALA A 18 2.89 5.86 0.82
CA ALA A 18 2.17 6.94 0.15
C ALA A 18 2.34 6.87 -1.39
N ALA A 19 3.56 6.63 -1.88
CA ALA A 19 3.82 6.48 -3.30
C ALA A 19 3.11 5.25 -3.90
N ALA A 20 3.12 4.11 -3.19
CA ALA A 20 2.44 2.89 -3.63
C ALA A 20 0.91 3.07 -3.69
N ILE A 21 0.32 3.82 -2.77
CA ILE A 21 -1.10 4.15 -2.78
C ILE A 21 -1.41 5.05 -3.97
N GLU A 22 -0.69 6.16 -4.14
CA GLU A 22 -0.93 7.13 -5.21
C GLU A 22 -0.75 6.51 -6.61
N GLU A 23 0.25 5.65 -6.80
CA GLU A 23 0.52 5.01 -8.10
C GLU A 23 -0.55 3.98 -8.50
N HIS A 24 -1.20 3.32 -7.53
CA HIS A 24 -1.99 2.11 -7.78
C HIS A 24 -3.44 2.14 -7.26
N GLU A 25 -3.91 3.21 -6.62
CA GLU A 25 -5.30 3.34 -6.10
C GLU A 25 -6.38 3.12 -7.18
N GLY A 26 -6.06 3.39 -8.44
CA GLY A 26 -6.95 3.20 -9.59
C GLY A 26 -6.73 1.92 -10.40
N ASP A 27 -5.82 1.03 -9.99
CA ASP A 27 -5.47 -0.15 -10.79
C ASP A 27 -6.65 -1.15 -10.85
N PRO A 28 -7.06 -1.61 -12.04
CA PRO A 28 -8.13 -2.60 -12.16
C PRO A 28 -7.71 -4.00 -11.69
N ASP A 29 -6.41 -4.27 -11.52
CA ASP A 29 -5.91 -5.57 -11.07
C ASP A 29 -6.31 -5.86 -9.61
N PRO A 30 -7.01 -6.97 -9.35
CA PRO A 30 -7.52 -7.28 -8.01
C PRO A 30 -6.41 -7.62 -7.00
N VAL A 31 -5.24 -8.07 -7.45
CA VAL A 31 -4.08 -8.32 -6.59
C VAL A 31 -3.47 -6.99 -6.21
N THR A 32 -3.27 -6.08 -7.17
CA THR A 32 -2.78 -4.73 -6.92
C THR A 32 -3.67 -4.00 -5.92
N ARG A 33 -4.99 -4.03 -6.09
CA ARG A 33 -5.94 -3.39 -5.15
C ARG A 33 -5.83 -3.95 -3.73
N GLN A 34 -5.69 -5.27 -3.57
CA GLN A 34 -5.49 -5.88 -2.25
C GLN A 34 -4.20 -5.42 -1.57
N ILE A 35 -3.13 -5.24 -2.35
CA ILE A 35 -1.87 -4.75 -1.82
C ILE A 35 -2.01 -3.27 -1.43
N VAL A 36 -2.65 -2.44 -2.26
CA VAL A 36 -2.92 -1.03 -1.95
C VAL A 36 -3.73 -0.88 -0.67
N ASP A 37 -4.81 -1.65 -0.51
CA ASP A 37 -5.60 -1.66 0.74
C ASP A 37 -4.72 -2.00 1.96
N GLY A 38 -3.78 -2.93 1.79
CA GLY A 38 -2.80 -3.25 2.83
C GLY A 38 -1.84 -2.08 3.12
N CYS A 39 -1.37 -1.38 2.10
CA CYS A 39 -0.55 -0.17 2.25
C CYS A 39 -1.31 0.95 2.96
N ILE A 40 -2.58 1.18 2.62
CA ILE A 40 -3.45 2.18 3.26
C ILE A 40 -3.56 1.86 4.76
N ARG A 41 -3.91 0.62 5.11
CA ARG A 41 -4.05 0.21 6.52
C ARG A 41 -2.77 0.36 7.31
N GLU A 42 -1.63 -0.01 6.74
CA GLU A 42 -0.34 0.14 7.42
C GLU A 42 0.03 1.63 7.59
N TRP A 43 -0.28 2.47 6.61
CA TRP A 43 -0.10 3.91 6.71
C TRP A 43 -1.02 4.50 7.80
N GLU A 44 -2.31 4.18 7.80
CA GLU A 44 -3.27 4.62 8.84
C GLU A 44 -2.82 4.17 10.24
N ARG A 45 -2.36 2.92 10.37
CA ARG A 45 -1.84 2.36 11.64
C ARG A 45 -0.64 3.13 12.18
N ARG A 46 0.26 3.61 11.32
CA ARG A 46 1.45 4.39 11.72
C ARG A 46 1.14 5.83 12.08
N HIS A 47 0.08 6.37 11.50
CA HIS A 47 -0.35 7.75 11.70
C HIS A 47 -1.45 7.90 12.76
N ASP A 48 -1.77 6.83 13.51
CA ASP A 48 -2.87 6.79 14.50
C ASP A 48 -4.23 7.23 13.89
N LEU A 49 -4.43 6.97 12.60
CA LEU A 49 -5.67 7.28 11.90
C LEU A 49 -6.66 6.10 12.02
N PRO A 50 -7.97 6.38 12.11
CA PRO A 50 -8.97 5.33 12.07
C PRO A 50 -8.91 4.62 10.72
N ALA A 51 -8.78 3.30 10.74
CA ALA A 51 -8.80 2.51 9.51
C ALA A 51 -10.16 2.66 8.82
N THR A 52 -10.15 3.15 7.58
CA THR A 52 -11.36 3.49 6.81
C THR A 52 -12.01 2.26 6.17
#